data_AF-A0A3D5GPI4-F1
#
_entry.id   AF-A0A3D5GPI4-F1
#
_cell.length_a   1.000
_cell.length_b   1.000
_cell.length_c   1.000
_cell.angle_alpha   90.00
_cell.angle_beta   90.00
_cell.angle_gamma   90.00
#
_symmetry.space_group_name_H-M   'P 1'
#
loop_
_entity.id
_entity.type
_entity.pdbx_description
1 polymer ?
#
loop_
_entity_poly.entity_id
_entity_poly.type
_entity_poly.pdbx_seq_one_letter_code
_entity_poly.pdbx_strand_id
1 'polypeptide(L)'
;MMFVGRTVWEVHQGREGDFIGFCRRGSEIHRRLGATNVALIAHNTGPGHLMTYVLQFENGVGYGAFVDALSADSEWLTLGQEFVADPPARIVSQDTGANLLS
;
A
#
# COMPACT_ATOMS: atom_id res chain seq x y z
N MET A 1 -0.71 19.93 5.53
CA MET A 1 -1.22 18.78 6.30
C MET A 1 -0.90 17.53 5.52
N MET A 2 -0.08 16.65 6.08
CA MET A 2 0.32 15.40 5.44
C MET A 2 -0.92 14.55 5.13
N PHE A 3 -0.93 13.90 3.98
CA PHE A 3 -2.01 13.00 3.58
C PHE A 3 -1.52 11.55 3.68
N VAL A 4 -2.37 10.65 4.16
CA VAL A 4 -2.01 9.26 4.46
C VAL A 4 -3.04 8.34 3.83
N GLY A 5 -2.57 7.31 3.13
CA GLY A 5 -3.38 6.15 2.74
C GLY A 5 -2.96 4.92 3.53
N ARG A 6 -3.93 4.13 3.98
CA ARG A 6 -3.69 2.88 4.71
C ARG A 6 -4.53 1.78 4.10
N THR A 7 -3.92 0.62 3.89
CA THR A 7 -4.64 -0.61 3.54
C THR A 7 -4.23 -1.69 4.52
N VAL A 8 -5.22 -2.25 5.22
CA VAL A 8 -5.04 -3.39 6.12
C VAL A 8 -5.31 -4.66 5.32
N TRP A 9 -4.38 -5.60 5.41
CA TRP A 9 -4.39 -6.86 4.70
C TRP A 9 -4.40 -8.01 5.69
N GLU A 10 -5.22 -9.02 5.44
CA GLU A 10 -5.06 -10.34 6.04
C GLU A 10 -4.23 -11.19 5.09
N VAL A 11 -3.04 -11.57 5.53
CA VAL A 11 -2.09 -12.35 4.75
C VAL A 11 -2.36 -13.83 4.97
N HIS A 12 -2.40 -14.60 3.89
CA HIS A 12 -2.57 -16.05 3.99
C HIS A 12 -1.35 -16.68 4.65
N GLN A 13 -1.60 -17.62 5.57
CA GLN A 13 -0.54 -18.29 6.32
C GLN A 13 0.47 -18.95 5.38
N GLY A 14 1.76 -18.68 5.58
CA GLY A 14 2.84 -19.19 4.73
C GLY A 14 3.06 -18.41 3.44
N ARG A 15 2.27 -17.37 3.15
CA ARG A 15 2.43 -16.47 1.99
C ARG A 15 3.03 -15.11 2.36
N GLU A 16 3.56 -14.96 3.57
CA GLU A 16 4.11 -13.68 4.07
C GLU A 16 5.28 -13.20 3.22
N GLY A 17 6.17 -14.10 2.80
CA GLY A 17 7.29 -13.78 1.92
C GLY A 17 6.83 -13.20 0.57
N ASP A 18 5.80 -13.80 -0.03
CA ASP A 18 5.24 -13.36 -1.30
C ASP A 18 4.59 -11.98 -1.16
N PHE A 19 3.81 -11.77 -0.10
CA PHE A 19 3.17 -10.49 0.16
C PHE A 19 4.19 -9.38 0.46
N ILE A 20 5.23 -9.66 1.25
CA ILE A 20 6.33 -8.72 1.49
C ILE A 20 7.07 -8.41 0.18
N GLY A 21 7.29 -9.41 -0.67
CA GLY A 21 7.89 -9.24 -2.00
C GLY A 21 7.07 -8.32 -2.90
N PHE A 22 5.75 -8.53 -2.93
CA PHE A 22 4.78 -7.68 -3.65
C PHE A 22 4.81 -6.24 -3.12
N CYS A 23 4.71 -6.04 -1.81
CA CYS A 23 4.76 -4.72 -1.18
C CYS A 23 6.10 -4.01 -1.42
N ARG A 24 7.22 -4.75 -1.49
CA ARG A 24 8.53 -4.16 -1.80
C ARG A 24 8.55 -3.57 -3.21
N ARG A 25 8.14 -4.34 -4.23
CA ARG A 25 8.01 -3.87 -5.62
C ARG A 25 7.03 -2.69 -5.72
N GLY A 26 5.87 -2.83 -5.07
CA GLY A 26 4.88 -1.75 -4.99
C GLY A 26 5.46 -0.48 -4.35
N SER A 27 6.31 -0.60 -3.33
CA SER A 27 6.89 0.56 -2.64
C SER A 27 7.84 1.36 -3.53
N GLU A 28 8.57 0.70 -4.44
CA GLU A 28 9.45 1.35 -5.39
C GLU A 28 8.63 2.20 -6.39
N ILE A 29 7.55 1.61 -6.93
CA ILE A 29 6.62 2.31 -7.82
C ILE A 29 5.94 3.48 -7.09
N HIS A 30 5.40 3.24 -5.90
CA HIS A 30 4.68 4.28 -5.18
C HIS A 30 5.56 5.47 -4.80
N ARG A 31 6.83 5.24 -4.41
CA ARG A 31 7.79 6.33 -4.17
C ARG A 31 8.11 7.10 -5.46
N ARG A 32 8.34 6.39 -6.58
CA ARG A 32 8.56 7.01 -7.90
C ARG A 32 7.40 7.92 -8.31
N LEU A 33 6.17 7.56 -7.93
CA LEU A 33 4.94 8.29 -8.26
C LEU A 33 4.57 9.39 -7.25
N GLY A 34 5.38 9.63 -6.22
CA GLY A 34 5.21 10.78 -5.32
C GLY A 34 4.81 10.47 -3.88
N ALA A 35 4.76 9.19 -3.47
CA ALA A 35 4.69 8.87 -2.05
C ALA A 35 6.00 9.28 -1.36
N THR A 36 5.92 10.18 -0.37
CA THR A 36 7.07 10.67 0.39
C THR A 36 7.59 9.62 1.36
N ASN A 37 6.72 8.71 1.79
CA ASN A 37 7.08 7.56 2.61
C ASN A 37 6.16 6.38 2.32
N VAL A 38 6.70 5.18 2.48
CA VAL A 38 6.00 3.91 2.33
C VAL A 38 6.45 2.95 3.43
N ALA A 39 5.49 2.39 4.16
CA ALA A 39 5.76 1.42 5.22
C ALA A 39 4.86 0.18 5.10
N LEU A 40 5.41 -0.97 5.48
CA LEU A 40 4.64 -2.20 5.73
C LEU A 40 4.81 -2.55 7.21
N ILE A 41 3.70 -2.64 7.93
CA ILE A 41 3.68 -2.83 9.38
C ILE A 41 3.03 -4.19 9.67
N ALA A 42 3.80 -5.13 10.21
CA ALA A 42 3.25 -6.38 10.73
C ALA A 42 2.54 -6.14 12.06
N HIS A 43 1.33 -6.68 12.22
CA HIS A 43 0.59 -6.60 13.47
C HIS A 43 1.04 -7.73 14.38
N ASN A 44 1.80 -7.41 15.44
CA ASN A 44 2.24 -8.41 16.43
C ASN A 44 1.15 -8.71 17.48
N THR A 45 0.13 -7.86 17.57
CA THR A 45 -1.02 -7.99 18.47
C THR A 45 -2.29 -7.58 17.73
N GLY A 46 -3.43 -8.17 18.11
CA GLY A 46 -4.71 -8.00 17.42
C GLY A 46 -5.21 -9.31 16.80
N PRO A 47 -6.39 -9.32 16.17
CA PRO A 47 -6.95 -10.51 15.58
C PRO A 47 -6.29 -10.83 14.23
N GLY A 48 -5.81 -12.06 14.07
CA GLY A 48 -5.39 -12.61 12.77
C GLY A 48 -3.99 -12.22 12.30
N HIS A 49 -3.66 -12.67 11.10
CA HIS A 49 -2.37 -12.43 10.44
C HIS A 49 -2.44 -11.17 9.59
N LEU A 50 -2.43 -10.01 10.27
CA LEU A 50 -2.63 -8.72 9.63
C LEU A 50 -1.32 -7.98 9.35
N MET A 51 -1.28 -7.28 8.22
CA MET A 51 -0.26 -6.29 7.90
C MET A 51 -0.92 -5.01 7.38
N THR A 52 -0.36 -3.84 7.71
CA THR A 52 -0.82 -2.55 7.18
C THR A 52 0.21 -1.97 6.24
N TYR A 53 -0.20 -1.71 5.01
CA TYR A 53 0.58 -0.96 4.03
C TYR A 53 0.17 0.51 4.08
N VAL A 54 1.14 1.40 4.31
CA VAL A 54 0.94 2.83 4.54
C VAL A 54 1.66 3.61 3.46
N LEU A 55 0.96 4.58 2.86
CA LEU A 55 1.49 5.59 1.96
C LEU A 55 1.35 6.96 2.61
N GLN A 56 2.40 7.77 2.55
CA GLN A 56 2.36 9.17 2.99
C GLN A 56 2.66 10.08 1.81
N PHE A 57 1.99 11.23 1.80
CA PHE A 57 2.13 12.28 0.80
C PHE A 57 2.23 13.62 1.51
N GLU A 58 2.96 14.56 0.93
CA GLU A 58 3.14 15.89 1.50
C GLU A 58 1.80 16.58 1.83
N ASN A 59 0.79 16.38 0.97
CA ASN A 59 -0.55 16.92 1.13
C ASN A 59 -1.54 16.21 0.20
N GLY A 60 -2.82 16.61 0.28
CA GLY A 60 -3.89 16.04 -0.56
C GLY A 60 -3.73 16.29 -2.06
N VAL A 61 -3.06 17.37 -2.47
CA VAL A 61 -2.76 17.63 -3.90
C VAL A 61 -1.74 16.62 -4.41
N GLY A 62 -0.69 16.33 -3.63
CA GLY A 62 0.28 15.29 -3.94
C GLY A 62 -0.36 13.90 -4.04
N TYR A 63 -1.30 13.58 -3.14
CA TYR A 63 -2.08 12.35 -3.24
C TYR A 63 -2.94 12.29 -4.51
N GLY A 64 -3.62 13.38 -4.88
CA GLY A 64 -4.41 13.44 -6.12
C GLY A 64 -3.57 13.17 -7.36
N ALA A 65 -2.43 13.86 -7.49
CA ALA A 65 -1.49 13.64 -8.60
C ALA A 65 -0.95 12.21 -8.63
N PHE A 66 -0.69 11.62 -7.46
CA PHE A 66 -0.29 10.22 -7.35
C PHE A 66 -1.38 9.26 -7.87
N VAL A 67 -2.65 9.47 -7.51
CA VAL A 67 -3.76 8.61 -7.96
C VAL A 67 -3.88 8.65 -9.49
N ASP A 68 -3.81 9.84 -10.07
CA ASP A 68 -3.87 10.02 -11.52
C ASP A 68 -2.72 9.26 -12.20
N ALA A 69 -1.49 9.43 -11.72
CA ALA A 69 -0.30 8.78 -12.28
C ALA A 69 -0.34 7.25 -12.09
N LEU A 70 -0.76 6.76 -10.93
CA LEU A 70 -0.84 5.34 -10.61
C LEU A 70 -1.81 4.60 -11.54
N SER A 71 -2.93 5.24 -11.91
CA SER A 71 -3.92 4.64 -12.82
C SER A 71 -3.40 4.39 -14.23
N ALA A 72 -2.37 5.13 -14.66
CA ALA A 72 -1.74 5.02 -15.97
C ALA A 72 -0.39 4.28 -15.94
N ASP A 73 0.13 3.91 -14.76
CA ASP A 73 1.45 3.34 -14.62
C ASP A 73 1.47 1.84 -15.01
N SER A 74 2.15 1.52 -16.12
CA SER A 74 2.18 0.15 -16.66
C SER A 74 2.84 -0.88 -15.73
N GLU A 75 3.82 -0.47 -14.91
CA GLU A 75 4.47 -1.38 -13.96
C GLU A 75 3.51 -1.72 -12.81
N TRP A 76 2.78 -0.72 -12.32
CA TRP A 76 1.73 -0.93 -11.32
C TRP A 76 0.62 -1.83 -11.85
N LEU A 77 0.13 -1.57 -13.07
CA LEU A 77 -0.92 -2.37 -13.68
C LEU A 77 -0.47 -3.83 -13.86
N THR A 78 0.76 -4.06 -14.31
CA THR A 78 1.34 -5.41 -14.45
C THR A 78 1.45 -6.11 -13.10
N LEU A 79 2.02 -5.42 -12.10
CA LEU A 79 2.13 -5.94 -10.74
C LEU A 79 0.75 -6.28 -10.14
N GLY A 80 -0.26 -5.46 -10.40
CA GLY A 80 -1.64 -5.70 -10.01
C GLY A 80 -2.25 -6.96 -10.66
N GLN A 81 -1.96 -7.22 -11.93
CA GLN A 81 -2.40 -8.46 -12.60
C GLN A 81 -1.74 -9.70 -11.98
N GLU A 82 -0.44 -9.63 -11.66
CA GLU A 82 0.27 -10.71 -10.96
C GLU A 82 -0.39 -11.00 -9.59
N PHE A 83 -0.77 -9.95 -8.85
CA PHE A 83 -1.46 -10.10 -7.56
C PHE A 83 -2.84 -10.76 -7.70
N VAL A 84 -3.63 -10.33 -8.69
CA VAL A 84 -4.98 -10.90 -8.90
C VAL A 84 -4.92 -12.36 -9.32
N ALA A 85 -3.88 -12.78 -10.03
CA ALA A 85 -3.72 -14.16 -10.49
C ALA A 85 -3.46 -15.16 -9.34
N ASP A 86 -2.71 -14.76 -8.32
CA ASP A 86 -2.42 -15.57 -7.12
C ASP A 86 -2.26 -14.66 -5.89
N PRO A 87 -3.37 -14.20 -5.29
CA PRO A 87 -3.33 -13.21 -4.22
C PRO A 87 -2.79 -13.83 -2.93
N PRO A 88 -1.65 -13.35 -2.39
CA PRO A 88 -1.11 -13.85 -1.12
C PRO A 88 -1.83 -13.27 0.11
N ALA A 89 -2.72 -12.30 -0.08
CA ALA A 89 -3.45 -11.61 0.98
C ALA A 89 -4.79 -11.07 0.46
N ARG A 90 -5.73 -10.79 1.38
CA ARG A 90 -6.98 -10.09 1.08
C ARG A 90 -7.08 -8.76 1.85
N ILE A 91 -7.75 -7.77 1.26
CA ILE A 91 -8.01 -6.50 1.94
C ILE A 91 -9.04 -6.74 3.06
N VAL A 92 -8.75 -6.18 4.24
CA VAL A 92 -9.66 -6.11 5.39
C VAL A 92 -10.29 -4.72 5.48
N SER A 93 -9.50 -3.67 5.28
CA SER A 93 -9.97 -2.30 5.24
C SER A 93 -9.01 -1.42 4.44
N GLN A 94 -9.54 -0.30 3.96
CA GLN A 94 -8.76 0.74 3.30
C GLN A 94 -9.32 2.11 3.67
N ASP A 95 -8.44 3.05 3.94
CA ASP A 95 -8.81 4.43 4.23
C ASP A 95 -7.72 5.41 3.78
N THR A 96 -8.15 6.65 3.57
CA THR A 96 -7.27 7.77 3.26
C THR A 96 -7.71 8.99 4.05
N GLY A 97 -6.77 9.84 4.46
CA GLY A 97 -7.11 11.08 5.16
C GLY A 97 -5.92 11.97 5.45
N ALA A 98 -6.21 13.17 5.94
CA ALA A 98 -5.19 14.09 6.42
C ALA A 98 -4.74 13.68 7.84
N ASN A 99 -3.43 13.60 8.06
CA ASN A 99 -2.87 13.50 9.40
C ASN A 99 -2.98 14.88 10.08
N LEU A 100 -3.89 15.01 11.04
CA LEU A 100 -4.18 16.29 11.69
C LEU A 100 -3.09 16.81 12.63
N LEU A 101 -2.06 16.01 12.90
CA LEU A 101 -0.95 16.34 13.81
C LEU A 101 0.42 16.40 13.11
N SER A 102 0.44 16.38 11.76
CA SER A 102 1.67 16.51 10.96
C SER A 102 2.09 17.95 10.76
#